data_AF-A0A952Q2N6-F1
#
_entry.id   AF-A0A952Q2N6-F1
#
_cell.length_a   1.000
_cell.length_b   1.000
_cell.length_c   1.000
_cell.angle_alpha   90.00
_cell.angle_beta   90.00
_cell.angle_gamma   90.00
#
_symmetry.space_group_name_H-M   'P 1'
#
loop_
_entity.id
_entity.type
_entity.pdbx_description
1 polymer ?
#
loop_
_entity_poly.entity_id
_entity_poly.type
_entity_poly.pdbx_seq_one_letter_code
_entity_poly.pdbx_strand_id
1 'polypeptide(L)'
;MMTNPAAQPALQSKQLCFMHVPKTGGTSLAKIIGPHFPQSDICELPVWNKLPRYSLDFRRPQFLSGHVYYEIRRLLSPDVLFMTILRDPVERTLSAYEQMRRGPFDLSDQLDWPFEKRPETISIEEFLEPPYSERFVTNLATRYLAAEFDPPISKVQDIAVTVEQRDRLDLEVAKQRLSQFIFVGIMEEFEKTLDLAAYTFGWLRLPSQHLNAAPTRITRAELPSRLLDRIHVINDLDLRLYDYAKALFHERYDDMMETLLRHKAIGYDMTTQAQGAEAIEFDFHQHLSGVGWYTLEVSGNLKWRWTGPGTTSTIYLPPLARPHECELALKITILWVAAPDILHSLLIRVNNFTMVKRQSIGSNGETMIEGTIPAAALPDNHKPIQLSFDVNRTIPDEVLAPGAGNHRSLGLALSQIEIITKRTNPSDAR
;
A
#
# COMPACT_ATOMS: atom_id res chain seq x y z
N MET A 1 -21.35 2.75 -7.58
CA MET A 1 -20.05 3.40 -7.31
C MET A 1 -20.11 4.00 -5.93
N MET A 2 -19.47 3.35 -4.94
CA MET A 2 -19.34 3.87 -3.58
C MET A 2 -18.14 4.79 -3.53
N THR A 3 -18.40 6.09 -3.59
CA THR A 3 -17.44 7.10 -3.20
C THR A 3 -17.94 7.70 -1.91
N ASN A 4 -17.13 7.61 -0.87
CA ASN A 4 -17.36 8.32 0.38
C ASN A 4 -17.54 9.82 0.04
N PRO A 5 -18.71 10.44 0.28
CA PRO A 5 -18.94 11.84 -0.10
C PRO A 5 -18.10 12.84 0.72
N ALA A 6 -17.45 12.39 1.80
CA ALA A 6 -16.46 13.16 2.55
C ALA A 6 -15.01 12.88 2.12
N ALA A 7 -14.74 11.81 1.38
CA ALA A 7 -13.43 11.58 0.79
C ALA A 7 -13.38 12.31 -0.56
N GLN A 8 -12.36 13.14 -0.76
CA GLN A 8 -12.13 13.74 -2.07
C GLN A 8 -11.95 12.60 -3.10
N PRO A 9 -12.63 12.64 -4.26
CA PRO A 9 -12.56 11.61 -5.30
C PRO A 9 -11.22 11.68 -6.07
N ALA A 10 -10.12 11.94 -5.37
CA ALA A 10 -8.90 12.49 -5.96
C ALA A 10 -8.17 11.53 -6.91
N LEU A 11 -8.42 10.22 -6.81
CA LEU A 11 -7.72 9.22 -7.62
C LEU A 11 -8.41 8.78 -8.90
N GLN A 12 -9.66 9.18 -9.16
CA GLN A 12 -10.34 8.71 -10.38
C GLN A 12 -9.57 9.21 -11.61
N SER A 13 -8.99 8.25 -12.34
CA SER A 13 -8.17 8.35 -13.55
C SER A 13 -6.80 9.06 -13.45
N LYS A 14 -6.38 9.54 -12.28
CA LYS A 14 -5.08 10.21 -12.14
C LYS A 14 -3.94 9.25 -11.84
N GLN A 15 -2.75 9.61 -12.32
CA GLN A 15 -1.51 8.93 -11.95
C GLN A 15 -1.08 9.33 -10.54
N LEU A 16 -0.70 8.36 -9.71
CA LEU A 16 -0.16 8.53 -8.36
C LEU A 16 1.30 8.08 -8.34
N CYS A 17 2.21 8.99 -8.01
CA CYS A 17 3.62 8.71 -7.81
C CYS A 17 3.97 8.74 -6.31
N PHE A 18 4.24 7.57 -5.76
CA PHE A 18 4.80 7.41 -4.43
C PHE A 18 6.32 7.52 -4.47
N MET A 19 6.81 8.74 -4.18
CA MET A 19 8.22 9.00 -3.98
C MET A 19 8.63 8.55 -2.59
N HIS A 20 9.17 7.35 -2.45
CA HIS A 20 9.61 6.87 -1.13
C HIS A 20 11.09 7.21 -0.86
N VAL A 21 11.35 8.08 0.11
CA VAL A 21 12.72 8.33 0.57
C VAL A 21 13.24 7.03 1.23
N PRO A 22 14.47 6.55 0.96
CA PRO A 22 14.97 5.33 1.58
C PRO A 22 14.86 5.32 3.11
N LYS A 23 14.44 4.16 3.66
CA LYS A 23 14.36 3.87 5.10
C LYS A 23 13.31 4.65 5.90
N THR A 24 12.24 5.07 5.23
CA THR A 24 11.08 5.75 5.82
C THR A 24 9.84 4.88 5.97
N GLY A 25 9.94 3.56 5.75
CA GLY A 25 8.77 2.67 5.71
C GLY A 25 8.08 2.57 4.33
N GLY A 26 8.66 3.20 3.32
CA GLY A 26 8.14 3.23 1.95
C GLY A 26 7.76 1.87 1.36
N THR A 27 8.61 0.84 1.51
CA THR A 27 8.28 -0.51 0.99
C THR A 27 7.04 -1.10 1.65
N SER A 28 6.85 -0.90 2.95
CA SER A 28 5.67 -1.37 3.67
C SER A 28 4.42 -0.64 3.18
N LEU A 29 4.48 0.69 3.05
CA LEU A 29 3.35 1.47 2.57
C LEU A 29 3.00 1.14 1.10
N ALA A 30 4.00 0.95 0.24
CA ALA A 30 3.79 0.56 -1.15
C ALA A 30 3.09 -0.80 -1.28
N LYS A 31 3.43 -1.77 -0.41
CA LYS A 31 2.75 -3.08 -0.36
C LYS A 31 1.30 -3.00 0.14
N ILE A 32 1.00 -2.03 0.99
CA ILE A 32 -0.36 -1.77 1.47
C ILE A 32 -1.19 -1.08 0.37
N ILE A 33 -0.58 -0.13 -0.36
CA ILE A 33 -1.25 0.68 -1.38
C ILE A 33 -1.39 -0.06 -2.71
N GLY A 34 -0.39 -0.82 -3.13
CA GLY A 34 -0.35 -1.51 -4.42
C GLY A 34 -1.62 -2.32 -4.74
N PRO A 35 -2.17 -3.13 -3.80
CA PRO A 35 -3.43 -3.85 -4.01
C PRO A 35 -4.62 -2.99 -4.42
N HIS A 36 -4.59 -1.67 -4.22
CA HIS A 36 -5.67 -0.77 -4.67
C HIS A 36 -5.63 -0.49 -6.18
N PHE A 37 -4.62 -0.97 -6.90
CA PHE A 37 -4.45 -0.80 -8.35
C PHE A 37 -4.40 -2.14 -9.09
N PRO A 38 -4.76 -2.18 -10.39
CA PRO A 38 -4.51 -3.33 -11.26
C PRO A 38 -3.01 -3.63 -11.38
N GLN A 39 -2.60 -4.91 -11.41
CA GLN A 39 -1.18 -5.26 -11.54
C GLN A 39 -0.53 -4.68 -12.81
N SER A 40 -1.30 -4.56 -13.90
CA SER A 40 -0.84 -3.93 -15.15
C SER A 40 -0.55 -2.43 -15.03
N ASP A 41 -1.10 -1.80 -14.00
CA ASP A 41 -1.07 -0.35 -13.78
C ASP A 41 -0.15 0.03 -12.60
N ILE A 42 0.54 -0.95 -12.01
CA ILE A 42 1.56 -0.75 -10.99
C ILE A 42 2.93 -0.80 -11.65
N CYS A 43 3.76 0.20 -11.39
CA CYS A 43 5.15 0.24 -11.81
C CYS A 43 6.05 0.51 -10.61
N GLU A 44 6.82 -0.50 -10.20
CA GLU A 44 7.93 -0.30 -9.28
C GLU A 44 9.07 0.36 -10.06
N LEU A 45 9.35 1.62 -9.71
CA LEU A 45 10.41 2.39 -10.34
C LEU A 45 11.77 1.91 -9.79
N PRO A 46 12.73 1.60 -10.69
CA PRO A 46 14.12 1.41 -10.30
C PRO A 46 14.64 2.61 -9.52
N VAL A 47 15.69 2.40 -8.71
CA VAL A 47 16.44 3.52 -8.12
C VAL A 47 16.89 4.49 -9.21
N TRP A 48 16.90 5.79 -8.88
CA TRP A 48 17.11 6.88 -9.85
C TRP A 48 18.20 6.64 -10.90
N ASN A 49 19.39 6.21 -10.47
CA ASN A 49 20.55 5.96 -11.35
C ASN A 49 20.40 4.74 -12.27
N LYS A 50 19.48 3.81 -11.97
CA LYS A 50 19.19 2.64 -12.81
C LYS A 50 18.10 2.93 -13.84
N LEU A 51 17.31 3.99 -13.68
CA LEU A 51 16.22 4.36 -14.62
C LEU A 51 16.66 4.35 -16.10
N PRO A 52 17.83 4.90 -16.51
CA PRO A 52 18.28 4.89 -17.90
C PRO A 52 18.38 3.50 -18.56
N ARG A 53 18.47 2.43 -17.76
CA ARG A 53 18.56 1.04 -18.24
C ARG A 53 17.21 0.45 -18.64
N TYR A 54 16.11 1.15 -18.36
CA TYR A 54 14.75 0.69 -18.60
C TYR A 54 14.09 1.49 -19.73
N SER A 55 13.33 0.79 -20.58
CA SER A 55 12.63 1.36 -21.73
C SER A 55 11.12 1.56 -21.50
N LEU A 56 10.71 1.76 -20.24
CA LEU A 56 9.31 1.88 -19.85
C LEU A 56 8.76 3.29 -20.10
N ASP A 57 7.54 3.38 -20.63
CA ASP A 57 6.77 4.62 -20.63
C ASP A 57 6.12 4.82 -19.25
N PHE A 58 6.68 5.73 -18.47
CA PHE A 58 6.23 6.02 -17.11
C PHE A 58 4.89 6.78 -17.05
N ARG A 59 4.29 7.19 -18.18
CA ARG A 59 2.98 7.87 -18.21
C ARG A 59 1.80 6.91 -18.20
N ARG A 60 2.03 5.63 -18.53
CA ARG A 60 0.97 4.62 -18.63
C ARG A 60 0.50 4.07 -17.27
N PRO A 61 1.37 3.67 -16.33
CA PRO A 61 0.93 3.08 -15.06
C PRO A 61 0.17 4.11 -14.21
N GLN A 62 -0.87 3.68 -13.50
CA GLN A 62 -1.61 4.54 -12.60
C GLN A 62 -0.88 4.72 -11.26
N PHE A 63 -0.15 3.71 -10.79
CA PHE A 63 0.62 3.78 -9.55
C PHE A 63 2.10 3.53 -9.82
N LEU A 64 2.93 4.51 -9.48
CA LEU A 64 4.38 4.39 -9.53
C LEU A 64 4.96 4.51 -8.15
N SER A 65 5.89 3.64 -7.78
CA SER A 65 6.55 3.69 -6.47
C SER A 65 8.02 3.38 -6.61
N GLY A 66 8.91 4.25 -6.10
CA GLY A 66 10.35 3.98 -6.13
C GLY A 66 11.22 5.10 -5.57
N HIS A 67 12.51 4.81 -5.42
CA HIS A 67 13.51 5.71 -4.88
C HIS A 67 13.96 6.71 -5.96
N VAL A 68 13.10 7.69 -6.24
CA VAL A 68 13.28 8.68 -7.30
C VAL A 68 13.22 10.11 -6.76
N TYR A 69 13.89 11.03 -7.45
CA TYR A 69 13.85 12.46 -7.16
C TYR A 69 12.59 13.10 -7.77
N TYR A 70 12.16 14.24 -7.23
CA TYR A 70 10.94 14.95 -7.66
C TYR A 70 10.94 15.34 -9.15
N GLU A 71 12.13 15.51 -9.75
CA GLU A 71 12.26 15.77 -11.18
C GLU A 71 11.71 14.64 -12.06
N ILE A 72 11.45 13.44 -11.51
CA ILE A 72 10.71 12.39 -12.20
C ILE A 72 9.41 12.90 -12.83
N ARG A 73 8.77 13.94 -12.24
CA ARG A 73 7.54 14.56 -12.76
C ARG A 73 7.60 14.89 -14.25
N ARG A 74 8.78 15.23 -14.77
CA ARG A 74 8.96 15.59 -16.19
C ARG A 74 8.77 14.41 -17.14
N LEU A 75 8.85 13.19 -16.62
CA LEU A 75 8.66 11.93 -17.33
C LEU A 75 7.26 11.32 -17.07
N LEU A 76 6.48 11.90 -16.16
CA LEU A 76 5.17 11.44 -15.73
C LEU A 76 4.02 12.20 -16.42
N SER A 77 2.79 11.81 -16.13
CA SER A 77 1.59 12.50 -16.61
C SER A 77 1.51 13.92 -16.04
N PRO A 78 1.05 14.94 -16.80
CA PRO A 78 1.03 16.33 -16.35
C PRO A 78 0.22 16.60 -15.07
N ASP A 79 -0.78 15.77 -14.79
CA ASP A 79 -1.67 15.86 -13.64
C ASP A 79 -1.34 14.85 -12.53
N VAL A 80 -0.12 14.29 -12.54
CA VAL A 80 0.36 13.34 -11.55
C VAL A 80 0.24 13.89 -10.13
N LEU A 81 -0.29 13.05 -9.25
CA LEU A 81 -0.35 13.31 -7.82
C LEU A 81 0.85 12.69 -7.14
N PHE A 82 1.49 13.44 -6.24
CA PHE A 82 2.63 12.95 -5.48
C PHE A 82 2.25 12.58 -4.07
N MET A 83 2.83 11.49 -3.59
CA MET A 83 2.77 11.13 -2.17
C MET A 83 4.15 10.72 -1.66
N THR A 84 4.36 10.86 -0.35
CA THR A 84 5.58 10.39 0.32
C THR A 84 5.31 10.01 1.78
N ILE A 85 6.29 9.35 2.40
CA ILE A 85 6.36 9.10 3.84
C ILE A 85 7.75 9.51 4.31
N LEU A 86 7.81 10.28 5.39
CA LEU A 86 9.05 10.75 5.99
C LEU A 86 9.25 10.15 7.38
N ARG A 87 10.47 10.26 7.88
CA ARG A 87 10.91 9.69 9.16
C ARG A 87 11.91 10.65 9.79
N ASP A 88 11.97 10.65 11.12
CA ASP A 88 12.97 11.41 11.87
C ASP A 88 14.37 11.15 11.27
N PRO A 89 15.16 12.21 10.95
CA PRO A 89 16.44 12.05 10.26
C PRO A 89 17.46 11.22 11.03
N VAL A 90 17.43 11.24 12.37
CA VAL A 90 18.30 10.40 13.20
C VAL A 90 17.88 8.94 13.04
N GLU A 91 16.59 8.64 13.24
CA GLU A 91 16.06 7.29 13.14
C GLU A 91 16.21 6.69 11.72
N ARG A 92 16.07 7.53 10.69
CA ARG A 92 16.33 7.16 9.30
C ARG A 92 17.81 6.81 9.09
N THR A 93 18.73 7.61 9.65
CA THR A 93 20.18 7.38 9.54
C THR A 93 20.58 6.05 10.16
N LEU A 94 20.11 5.76 11.37
CA LEU A 94 20.39 4.48 12.04
C LEU A 94 19.80 3.30 11.26
N SER A 95 18.59 3.45 10.74
CA SER A 95 17.97 2.43 9.89
C SER A 95 18.72 2.20 8.57
N ALA A 96 19.33 3.24 7.99
CA ALA A 96 20.17 3.13 6.80
C ALA A 96 21.50 2.43 7.12
N TYR A 97 22.13 2.76 8.25
CA TYR A 97 23.34 2.10 8.71
C TYR A 97 23.12 0.59 8.91
N GLU A 98 22.05 0.22 9.59
CA GLU A 98 21.71 -1.20 9.80
C GLU A 98 21.39 -1.93 8.50
N GLN A 99 20.66 -1.28 7.59
CA GLN A 99 20.37 -1.84 6.27
C GLN A 99 21.66 -2.12 5.51
N MET A 100 22.58 -1.16 5.50
CA MET A 100 23.89 -1.31 4.87
C MET A 100 24.64 -2.52 5.45
N ARG A 101 24.68 -2.65 6.78
CA ARG A 101 25.40 -3.75 7.45
C ARG A 101 24.79 -5.13 7.23
N ARG A 102 23.46 -5.23 7.10
CA ARG A 102 22.78 -6.51 6.81
C ARG A 102 23.02 -6.99 5.37
N GLY A 103 23.56 -6.13 4.52
CA GLY A 103 23.64 -6.34 3.09
C GLY A 103 22.32 -5.95 2.40
N PRO A 104 22.35 -5.62 1.11
CA PRO A 104 21.16 -5.31 0.34
C PRO A 104 20.19 -6.50 0.32
N PHE A 105 18.90 -6.21 0.54
CA PHE A 105 17.80 -7.17 0.47
C PHE A 105 17.58 -7.75 -0.94
N ASP A 106 18.17 -7.11 -1.95
CA ASP A 106 18.05 -7.48 -3.34
C ASP A 106 19.46 -7.59 -3.95
N LEU A 107 19.72 -8.72 -4.61
CA LEU A 107 20.98 -9.00 -5.31
C LEU A 107 21.30 -7.90 -6.35
N SER A 108 20.27 -7.19 -6.84
CA SER A 108 20.44 -6.06 -7.76
C SER A 108 21.13 -4.84 -7.12
N ASP A 109 21.02 -4.64 -5.80
CA ASP A 109 21.68 -3.55 -5.06
C ASP A 109 23.07 -3.94 -4.54
N GLN A 110 23.37 -5.24 -4.43
CA GLN A 110 24.72 -5.74 -4.12
C GLN A 110 25.73 -5.50 -5.25
N LEU A 111 25.27 -5.56 -6.52
CA LEU A 111 26.15 -5.36 -7.67
C LEU A 111 26.63 -3.92 -7.87
N ASP A 112 26.03 -2.92 -7.19
CA ASP A 112 26.30 -1.49 -7.39
C ASP A 112 26.92 -0.82 -6.14
N TRP A 113 27.61 -1.57 -5.28
CA TRP A 113 28.41 -1.01 -4.17
C TRP A 113 29.76 -0.50 -4.70
N PRO A 114 29.96 0.83 -4.85
CA PRO A 114 31.15 1.36 -5.52
C PRO A 114 32.32 1.59 -4.56
N PHE A 115 32.23 1.14 -3.31
CA PHE A 115 33.22 1.43 -2.27
C PHE A 115 34.11 0.22 -2.00
N GLU A 116 35.37 0.47 -1.67
CA GLU A 116 36.37 -0.59 -1.45
C GLU A 116 36.05 -1.44 -0.21
N LYS A 117 35.64 -0.80 0.90
CA LYS A 117 35.27 -1.51 2.13
C LYS A 117 33.93 -2.18 1.98
N ARG A 118 33.81 -3.41 2.49
CA ARG A 118 32.54 -4.14 2.51
C ARG A 118 31.53 -3.48 3.45
N PRO A 119 30.23 -3.45 3.11
CA PRO A 119 29.19 -2.82 3.93
C PRO A 119 29.18 -3.26 5.40
N GLU A 120 29.39 -4.54 5.68
CA GLU A 120 29.31 -5.14 7.01
C GLU A 120 30.46 -4.73 7.95
N THR A 121 31.58 -4.24 7.39
CA THR A 121 32.79 -3.87 8.16
C THR A 121 32.85 -2.38 8.50
N ILE A 122 31.94 -1.56 7.97
CA ILE A 122 31.93 -0.11 8.17
C ILE A 122 31.34 0.23 9.54
N SER A 123 32.10 0.99 10.34
CA SER A 123 31.63 1.53 11.62
C SER A 123 30.60 2.66 11.41
N ILE A 124 29.82 2.98 12.44
CA ILE A 124 28.85 4.07 12.36
C ILE A 124 29.59 5.42 12.23
N GLU A 125 30.74 5.57 12.89
CA GLU A 125 31.65 6.70 12.73
C GLU A 125 31.99 6.94 11.25
N GLU A 126 32.46 5.89 10.57
CA GLU A 126 32.82 5.98 9.16
C GLU A 126 31.60 6.23 8.28
N PHE A 127 30.46 5.60 8.58
CA PHE A 127 29.22 5.78 7.82
C PHE A 127 28.70 7.23 7.84
N LEU A 128 29.00 7.97 8.89
CA LEU A 128 28.65 9.39 9.04
C LEU A 128 29.63 10.34 8.34
N GLU A 129 30.69 9.81 7.74
CA GLU A 129 31.67 10.57 6.96
C GLU A 129 31.59 10.28 5.46
N PRO A 130 32.04 11.22 4.61
CA PRO A 130 32.18 10.96 3.18
C PRO A 130 33.11 9.76 2.91
N PRO A 131 32.83 8.96 1.87
CA PRO A 131 31.77 9.16 0.88
C PRO A 131 30.40 8.55 1.26
N TYR A 132 30.30 7.85 2.41
CA TYR A 132 29.08 7.13 2.79
C TYR A 132 27.96 8.09 3.17
N SER A 133 28.27 9.12 3.96
CA SER A 133 27.28 10.08 4.42
C SER A 133 26.64 10.85 3.26
N GLU A 134 27.44 11.29 2.29
CA GLU A 134 26.96 11.96 1.08
C GLU A 134 25.99 11.10 0.26
N ARG A 135 26.17 9.78 0.25
CA ARG A 135 25.30 8.88 -0.51
C ARG A 135 24.03 8.52 0.25
N PHE A 136 24.13 8.20 1.52
CA PHE A 136 23.05 7.52 2.27
C PHE A 136 22.43 8.37 3.39
N VAL A 137 23.11 9.42 3.83
CA VAL A 137 22.78 10.16 5.05
C VAL A 137 22.42 11.61 4.74
N THR A 138 23.38 12.42 4.33
CA THR A 138 23.32 13.88 4.28
C THR A 138 22.08 14.39 3.54
N ASN A 139 21.19 15.04 4.29
CA ASN A 139 19.96 15.72 3.84
C ASN A 139 19.20 14.95 2.75
N LEU A 140 19.06 13.63 2.92
CA LEU A 140 18.57 12.75 1.85
C LEU A 140 17.11 13.07 1.46
N ALA A 141 16.23 13.33 2.42
CA ALA A 141 14.82 13.64 2.12
C ALA A 141 14.71 14.97 1.37
N THR A 142 15.41 15.99 1.84
CA THR A 142 15.48 17.30 1.19
C THR A 142 16.03 17.16 -0.21
N ARG A 143 17.07 16.32 -0.43
CA ARG A 143 17.62 16.07 -1.76
C ARG A 143 16.61 15.45 -2.70
N TYR A 144 15.87 14.44 -2.26
CA TYR A 144 14.84 13.79 -3.08
C TYR A 144 13.76 14.77 -3.52
N LEU A 145 13.39 15.71 -2.64
CA LEU A 145 12.31 16.67 -2.91
C LEU A 145 12.78 17.90 -3.67
N ALA A 146 13.96 18.45 -3.38
CA ALA A 146 14.41 19.75 -3.88
C ALA A 146 15.47 19.71 -4.96
N ALA A 147 16.12 18.57 -5.24
CA ALA A 147 17.12 18.53 -6.30
C ALA A 147 16.54 19.03 -7.62
N GLU A 148 17.31 19.88 -8.28
CA GLU A 148 17.09 20.33 -9.64
C GLU A 148 18.29 19.88 -10.47
N PHE A 149 18.02 19.52 -11.73
CA PHE A 149 19.02 19.03 -12.65
C PHE A 149 19.16 20.02 -13.80
N ASP A 150 20.41 20.34 -14.15
CA ASP A 150 20.78 21.16 -15.30
C ASP A 150 21.75 20.35 -16.18
N PRO A 151 21.44 20.06 -17.45
CA PRO A 151 20.18 20.38 -18.13
C PRO A 151 18.97 19.66 -17.51
N PRO A 152 17.76 20.23 -17.59
CA PRO A 152 16.54 19.56 -17.14
C PRO A 152 16.32 18.23 -17.85
N ILE A 153 15.84 17.23 -17.12
CA ILE A 153 15.55 15.92 -17.72
C ILE A 153 14.32 16.00 -18.64
N SER A 154 14.44 15.46 -19.84
CA SER A 154 13.39 15.38 -20.85
C SER A 154 13.05 13.94 -21.25
N LYS A 155 14.03 13.05 -21.11
CA LYS A 155 13.94 11.61 -21.33
C LYS A 155 14.77 10.87 -20.28
N VAL A 156 14.50 9.58 -20.13
CA VAL A 156 15.14 8.73 -19.10
C VAL A 156 16.66 8.72 -19.24
N GLN A 157 17.21 8.84 -20.45
CA GLN A 157 18.66 8.84 -20.69
C GLN A 157 19.37 10.07 -20.11
N ASP A 158 18.67 11.20 -19.94
CA ASP A 158 19.26 12.43 -19.39
C ASP A 158 19.63 12.26 -17.90
N ILE A 159 19.01 11.29 -17.22
CA ILE A 159 19.28 10.98 -15.81
C ILE A 159 20.74 10.54 -15.60
N ALA A 160 21.34 9.81 -16.55
CA ALA A 160 22.71 9.33 -16.41
C ALA A 160 23.73 10.48 -16.31
N VAL A 161 23.47 11.58 -17.01
CA VAL A 161 24.35 12.77 -17.07
C VAL A 161 24.14 13.68 -15.86
N THR A 162 22.91 13.77 -15.37
CA THR A 162 22.51 14.73 -14.32
C THR A 162 22.82 14.25 -12.89
N VAL A 163 23.12 12.96 -12.69
CA VAL A 163 23.53 12.42 -11.38
C VAL A 163 24.83 13.07 -10.85
N GLU A 164 25.68 13.56 -11.75
CA GLU A 164 26.98 14.18 -11.44
C GLU A 164 26.88 15.67 -11.08
N GLN A 165 25.78 16.35 -11.41
CA GLN A 165 25.58 17.80 -11.28
C GLN A 165 24.40 18.11 -10.35
N ARG A 166 24.63 18.00 -9.03
CA ARG A 166 23.62 18.27 -7.99
C ARG A 166 23.75 19.71 -7.51
N ASP A 167 23.32 20.67 -8.34
CA ASP A 167 23.82 22.03 -8.15
C ASP A 167 23.18 22.83 -7.03
N ARG A 168 21.95 22.56 -6.56
CA ARG A 168 21.36 23.31 -5.45
C ARG A 168 20.41 22.47 -4.60
N LEU A 169 20.59 22.55 -3.29
CA LEU A 169 19.69 21.99 -2.29
C LEU A 169 19.01 23.13 -1.54
N ASP A 170 17.72 23.31 -1.75
CA ASP A 170 16.95 24.39 -1.14
C ASP A 170 15.79 23.80 -0.30
N LEU A 171 15.82 24.11 1.00
CA LEU A 171 14.79 23.68 1.94
C LEU A 171 13.40 24.24 1.58
N GLU A 172 13.32 25.48 1.10
CA GLU A 172 12.04 26.11 0.81
C GLU A 172 11.40 25.49 -0.44
N VAL A 173 12.21 25.11 -1.43
CA VAL A 173 11.76 24.31 -2.58
C VAL A 173 11.23 22.95 -2.11
N ALA A 174 11.92 22.28 -1.18
CA ALA A 174 11.46 21.01 -0.63
C ALA A 174 10.10 21.16 0.08
N LYS A 175 9.95 22.17 0.96
CA LYS A 175 8.70 22.45 1.67
C LYS A 175 7.56 22.80 0.72
N GLN A 176 7.81 23.66 -0.26
CA GLN A 176 6.81 24.04 -1.26
C GLN A 176 6.30 22.80 -2.01
N ARG A 177 7.21 21.96 -2.52
CA ARG A 177 6.83 20.72 -3.23
C ARG A 177 6.07 19.77 -2.29
N LEU A 178 6.55 19.58 -1.06
CA LEU A 178 5.90 18.72 -0.08
C LEU A 178 4.47 19.19 0.27
N SER A 179 4.24 20.51 0.36
CA SER A 179 2.91 21.08 0.60
C SER A 179 1.90 20.75 -0.51
N GLN A 180 2.38 20.55 -1.74
CA GLN A 180 1.58 20.22 -2.92
C GLN A 180 1.32 18.72 -3.06
N PHE A 181 2.02 17.87 -2.30
CA PHE A 181 1.77 16.44 -2.35
C PHE A 181 0.36 16.17 -1.84
N ILE A 182 -0.36 15.27 -2.52
CA ILE A 182 -1.71 14.90 -2.07
C ILE A 182 -1.65 14.22 -0.69
N PHE A 183 -0.54 13.54 -0.40
CA PHE A 183 -0.36 12.84 0.86
C PHE A 183 1.09 12.88 1.36
N VAL A 184 1.24 13.12 2.66
CA VAL A 184 2.53 13.08 3.38
C VAL A 184 2.32 12.28 4.65
N GLY A 185 3.02 11.16 4.80
CA GLY A 185 2.99 10.32 5.99
C GLY A 185 4.17 10.54 6.94
N ILE A 186 4.01 10.13 8.20
CA ILE A 186 5.06 10.12 9.22
C ILE A 186 5.25 8.69 9.75
N MET A 187 6.44 8.15 9.58
CA MET A 187 6.77 6.76 9.95
C MET A 187 6.56 6.47 11.44
N GLU A 188 6.88 7.43 12.31
CA GLU A 188 6.70 7.32 13.75
C GLU A 188 5.22 7.23 14.16
N GLU A 189 4.31 7.72 13.31
CA GLU A 189 2.86 7.71 13.50
C GLU A 189 2.19 6.89 12.38
N PHE A 190 2.72 5.67 12.14
CA PHE A 190 2.33 4.85 10.99
C PHE A 190 0.83 4.50 10.95
N GLU A 191 0.21 4.20 12.09
CA GLU A 191 -1.24 3.94 12.15
C GLU A 191 -2.05 5.16 11.69
N LYS A 192 -1.72 6.36 12.19
CA LYS A 192 -2.37 7.60 11.74
C LYS A 192 -2.08 7.90 10.27
N THR A 193 -0.89 7.55 9.79
CA THR A 193 -0.51 7.63 8.38
C THR A 193 -1.44 6.76 7.52
N LEU A 194 -1.74 5.54 7.97
CA LEU A 194 -2.69 4.65 7.29
C LEU A 194 -4.12 5.19 7.31
N ASP A 195 -4.58 5.72 8.45
CA ASP A 195 -5.91 6.35 8.58
C ASP A 195 -6.06 7.53 7.60
N LEU A 196 -5.06 8.43 7.58
CA LEU A 196 -5.07 9.59 6.70
C LEU A 196 -5.00 9.17 5.22
N ALA A 197 -4.22 8.14 4.88
CA ALA A 197 -4.16 7.63 3.51
C ALA A 197 -5.51 7.05 3.07
N ALA A 198 -6.14 6.24 3.94
CA ALA A 198 -7.46 5.68 3.68
C ALA A 198 -8.49 6.79 3.42
N TYR A 199 -8.51 7.82 4.27
CA TYR A 199 -9.38 8.98 4.09
C TYR A 199 -9.08 9.77 2.80
N THR A 200 -7.80 10.09 2.56
CA THR A 200 -7.36 10.92 1.42
C THR A 200 -7.73 10.28 0.09
N PHE A 201 -7.62 8.96 0.00
CA PHE A 201 -7.84 8.22 -1.25
C PHE A 201 -9.22 7.55 -1.33
N GLY A 202 -10.07 7.75 -0.32
CA GLY A 202 -11.41 7.16 -0.25
C GLY A 202 -11.43 5.65 -0.09
N TRP A 203 -10.34 5.08 0.46
CA TRP A 203 -10.25 3.66 0.76
C TRP A 203 -10.87 3.36 2.13
N LEU A 204 -11.44 2.17 2.29
CA LEU A 204 -11.77 1.66 3.63
C LEU A 204 -10.47 1.26 4.34
N ARG A 205 -10.50 1.32 5.69
CA ARG A 205 -9.36 1.14 6.60
C ARG A 205 -8.23 0.25 6.05
N LEU A 206 -7.03 0.81 5.97
CA LEU A 206 -5.84 0.07 5.55
C LEU A 206 -5.32 -0.82 6.68
N PRO A 207 -4.87 -2.05 6.39
CA PRO A 207 -4.28 -2.92 7.40
C PRO A 207 -2.99 -2.35 7.99
N SER A 208 -2.90 -2.34 9.31
CA SER A 208 -1.63 -2.30 10.02
C SER A 208 -0.90 -3.63 9.80
N GLN A 209 0.13 -3.65 8.96
CA GLN A 209 1.09 -4.75 8.95
C GLN A 209 2.46 -4.22 9.38
N HIS A 210 2.92 -4.67 10.56
CA HIS A 210 4.29 -4.40 11.02
C HIS A 210 5.28 -5.22 10.20
N LEU A 211 5.52 -4.83 8.95
CA LEU A 211 6.28 -5.65 8.00
C LEU A 211 7.80 -5.56 8.14
N ASN A 212 8.37 -4.72 9.01
CA ASN A 212 9.83 -4.56 9.06
C ASN A 212 10.30 -4.10 10.45
N ALA A 213 10.32 -5.01 11.43
CA ALA A 213 11.12 -4.81 12.65
C ALA A 213 12.51 -5.41 12.43
N ALA A 214 13.52 -4.54 12.39
CA ALA A 214 14.93 -4.92 12.41
C ALA A 214 15.23 -5.77 13.68
N PRO A 215 15.75 -7.01 13.58
CA PRO A 215 15.96 -7.89 14.73
C PRO A 215 17.05 -7.42 15.71
N THR A 216 17.87 -6.44 15.33
CA THR A 216 18.90 -5.84 16.19
C THR A 216 19.05 -4.39 15.78
N ARG A 217 18.61 -3.46 16.63
CA ARG A 217 18.54 -2.04 16.30
C ARG A 217 19.44 -1.22 17.20
N ILE A 218 20.37 -0.45 16.63
CA ILE A 218 21.08 0.59 17.38
C ILE A 218 20.05 1.66 17.69
N THR A 219 19.85 1.92 18.97
CA THR A 219 18.90 2.93 19.41
C THR A 219 19.58 4.28 19.55
N ARG A 220 18.80 5.35 19.40
CA ARG A 220 19.26 6.72 19.66
C ARG A 220 19.90 6.89 21.03
N ALA A 221 19.41 6.16 22.05
CA ALA A 221 19.90 6.23 23.42
C ALA A 221 21.29 5.61 23.61
N GLU A 222 21.70 4.69 22.73
CA GLU A 222 23.00 4.01 22.80
C GLU A 222 24.12 4.77 22.09
N LEU A 223 23.78 5.85 21.36
CA LEU A 223 24.76 6.64 20.61
C LEU A 223 25.54 7.59 21.52
N PRO A 224 26.88 7.62 21.41
CA PRO A 224 27.68 8.71 21.95
C PRO A 224 27.20 10.07 21.42
N SER A 225 27.12 11.08 22.30
CA SER A 225 26.66 12.43 21.94
C SER A 225 27.37 13.01 20.72
N ARG A 226 28.69 12.78 20.58
CA ARG A 226 29.47 13.21 19.41
C ARG A 226 28.91 12.71 18.07
N LEU A 227 28.36 11.49 18.03
CA LEU A 227 27.79 10.91 16.81
C LEU A 227 26.40 11.46 16.54
N LEU A 228 25.60 11.63 17.60
CA LEU A 228 24.28 12.26 17.48
C LEU A 228 24.40 13.69 16.96
N ASP A 229 25.34 14.48 17.49
CA ASP A 229 25.63 15.83 17.00
C ASP A 229 26.08 15.81 15.55
N ARG A 230 26.93 14.84 15.17
CA ARG A 230 27.33 14.66 13.76
C ARG A 230 26.14 14.38 12.86
N ILE A 231 25.23 13.50 13.27
CA ILE A 231 23.98 13.20 12.54
C ILE A 231 23.13 14.45 12.37
N HIS A 232 22.98 15.27 13.43
CA HIS A 232 22.22 16.51 13.34
C HIS A 232 22.85 17.49 12.35
N VAL A 233 24.17 17.68 12.42
CA VAL A 233 24.90 18.61 11.53
C VAL A 233 24.74 18.24 10.05
N ILE A 234 24.92 16.96 9.70
CA ILE A 234 24.82 16.52 8.30
C ILE A 234 23.36 16.40 7.81
N ASN A 235 22.38 16.48 8.71
CA ASN A 235 20.94 16.43 8.39
C ASN A 235 20.20 17.72 8.79
N ASP A 236 20.87 18.87 8.91
CA ASP A 236 20.22 20.12 9.35
C ASP A 236 18.95 20.47 8.53
N LEU A 237 19.02 20.32 7.22
CA LEU A 237 17.89 20.60 6.34
C LEU A 237 16.79 19.54 6.49
N ASP A 238 17.17 18.27 6.59
CA ASP A 238 16.22 17.17 6.80
C ASP A 238 15.50 17.31 8.15
N LEU A 239 16.15 17.80 9.21
CA LEU A 239 15.52 18.07 10.50
C LEU A 239 14.45 19.14 10.37
N ARG A 240 14.79 20.27 9.75
CA ARG A 240 13.86 21.39 9.53
C ARG A 240 12.72 21.03 8.56
N LEU A 241 13.01 20.21 7.56
CA LEU A 241 12.01 19.67 6.64
C LEU A 241 11.07 18.71 7.36
N TYR A 242 11.60 17.84 8.22
CA TYR A 242 10.81 16.87 8.98
C TYR A 242 9.88 17.56 9.99
N ASP A 243 10.34 18.62 10.68
CA ASP A 243 9.48 19.43 11.54
C ASP A 243 8.32 20.05 10.75
N TYR A 244 8.60 20.59 9.56
CA TYR A 244 7.56 21.10 8.66
C TYR A 244 6.59 19.98 8.21
N ALA A 245 7.12 18.82 7.82
CA ALA A 245 6.32 17.69 7.39
C ALA A 245 5.39 17.16 8.50
N LYS A 246 5.86 17.11 9.74
CA LYS A 246 5.05 16.73 10.89
C LYS A 246 3.91 17.71 11.12
N ALA A 247 4.20 19.02 11.07
CA ALA A 247 3.16 20.05 11.20
C ALA A 247 2.10 19.91 10.10
N LEU A 248 2.53 19.75 8.84
CA LEU A 248 1.64 19.54 7.70
C LEU A 248 0.80 18.26 7.84
N PHE A 249 1.41 17.16 8.32
CA PHE A 249 0.72 15.90 8.56
C PHE A 249 -0.35 16.04 9.66
N HIS A 250 -0.01 16.67 10.80
CA HIS A 250 -0.95 16.89 11.90
C HIS A 250 -2.09 17.81 11.50
N GLU A 251 -1.80 18.89 10.75
CA GLU A 251 -2.85 19.77 10.19
C GLU A 251 -3.86 18.98 9.34
N ARG A 252 -3.38 18.15 8.40
CA ARG A 252 -4.24 17.33 7.54
C ARG A 252 -4.99 16.24 8.32
N TYR A 253 -4.35 15.66 9.33
CA TYR A 253 -4.97 14.66 10.19
C TYR A 253 -6.08 15.27 11.05
N ASP A 254 -5.85 16.44 11.62
CA ASP A 254 -6.84 17.15 12.44
C ASP A 254 -8.03 17.62 11.59
N ASP A 255 -7.80 18.11 10.36
CA ASP A 255 -8.86 18.45 9.40
C ASP A 255 -9.72 17.22 9.03
N MET A 256 -9.08 16.08 8.76
CA MET A 256 -9.77 14.80 8.58
C MET A 256 -10.63 14.47 9.81
N MET A 257 -10.06 14.53 11.01
CA MET A 257 -10.76 14.15 12.24
C MET A 257 -11.93 15.09 12.53
N GLU A 258 -11.76 16.40 12.35
CA GLU A 258 -12.84 17.37 12.50
C GLU A 258 -13.95 17.10 11.48
N THR A 259 -13.59 16.83 10.22
CA THR A 259 -14.55 16.48 9.18
C THR A 259 -15.34 15.22 9.55
N LEU A 260 -14.66 14.14 9.96
CA LEU A 260 -15.32 12.90 10.36
C LEU A 260 -16.23 13.09 11.59
N LEU A 261 -15.82 13.90 12.57
CA LEU A 261 -16.61 14.21 13.75
C LEU A 261 -17.86 15.04 13.40
N ARG A 262 -17.74 16.04 12.51
CA ARG A 262 -18.89 16.82 12.03
C ARG A 262 -19.91 15.94 11.31
N HIS A 263 -19.46 15.04 10.43
CA HIS A 263 -20.35 14.10 9.75
C HIS A 263 -21.06 13.16 10.75
N LYS A 264 -20.33 12.65 11.75
CA LYS A 264 -20.92 11.83 12.81
C LYS A 264 -21.92 12.61 13.68
N ALA A 265 -21.64 13.88 13.99
CA ALA A 265 -22.49 14.74 14.82
C ALA A 265 -23.79 15.18 14.10
N ILE A 266 -23.74 15.34 12.78
CA ILE A 266 -24.91 15.68 11.95
C ILE A 266 -25.80 14.44 11.71
N GLY A 267 -25.43 13.26 12.24
CA GLY A 267 -26.11 12.01 11.91
C GLY A 267 -25.96 11.65 10.43
N TYR A 268 -24.93 12.20 9.76
CA TYR A 268 -24.56 11.87 8.41
C TYR A 268 -23.90 10.50 8.43
N ASP A 269 -24.76 9.50 8.58
CA ASP A 269 -24.42 8.12 8.42
C ASP A 269 -23.86 7.99 7.00
N MET A 270 -22.63 7.48 6.88
CA MET A 270 -21.94 7.21 5.60
C MET A 270 -22.75 6.27 4.67
N THR A 271 -23.91 5.84 5.13
CA THR A 271 -24.91 5.01 4.46
C THR A 271 -26.04 5.80 3.82
N THR A 272 -26.11 7.12 3.97
CA THR A 272 -27.15 7.94 3.33
C THR A 272 -27.02 8.05 1.81
N GLN A 273 -25.95 7.51 1.21
CA GLN A 273 -25.86 7.23 -0.23
C GLN A 273 -25.99 5.74 -0.61
N ALA A 274 -26.17 4.82 0.36
CA ALA A 274 -26.59 3.44 0.08
C ALA A 274 -28.11 3.41 -0.18
N GLN A 275 -28.55 4.13 -1.21
CA GLN A 275 -29.89 3.90 -1.76
C GLN A 275 -29.90 2.49 -2.37
N GLY A 276 -30.59 1.56 -1.71
CA GLY A 276 -31.40 0.54 -2.40
C GLY A 276 -30.68 -0.59 -3.13
N ALA A 277 -29.49 -1.01 -2.72
CA ALA A 277 -28.93 -2.26 -3.26
C ALA A 277 -29.64 -3.46 -2.60
N GLU A 278 -30.50 -4.15 -3.38
CA GLU A 278 -31.14 -5.42 -3.00
C GLU A 278 -30.17 -6.62 -3.08
N ALA A 279 -29.03 -6.42 -3.75
CA ALA A 279 -27.98 -7.40 -3.96
C ALA A 279 -26.59 -6.74 -3.96
N ILE A 280 -25.57 -7.50 -3.58
CA ILE A 280 -24.16 -7.15 -3.76
C ILE A 280 -23.59 -8.04 -4.86
N GLU A 281 -23.06 -7.44 -5.90
CA GLU A 281 -22.19 -8.10 -6.87
C GLU A 281 -20.81 -7.46 -6.77
N PHE A 282 -19.88 -8.19 -6.17
CA PHE A 282 -18.49 -7.77 -6.04
C PHE A 282 -17.64 -8.55 -7.03
N ASP A 283 -17.24 -7.88 -8.09
CA ASP A 283 -16.15 -8.28 -8.98
C ASP A 283 -14.83 -7.80 -8.36
N PHE A 284 -13.83 -8.67 -8.33
CA PHE A 284 -12.50 -8.35 -7.79
C PHE A 284 -11.71 -7.29 -8.58
N HIS A 285 -12.22 -6.83 -9.73
CA HIS A 285 -11.80 -5.60 -10.39
C HIS A 285 -12.15 -4.33 -9.60
N GLN A 286 -13.21 -4.39 -8.77
CA GLN A 286 -13.62 -3.26 -7.94
C GLN A 286 -12.55 -2.99 -6.86
N HIS A 287 -12.63 -1.79 -6.29
CA HIS A 287 -11.79 -1.40 -5.17
C HIS A 287 -11.99 -2.39 -3.99
N LEU A 288 -10.94 -3.16 -3.68
CA LEU A 288 -10.98 -4.11 -2.58
C LEU A 288 -10.67 -3.42 -1.27
N SER A 289 -11.50 -3.68 -0.27
CA SER A 289 -11.39 -3.11 1.06
C SER A 289 -11.19 -4.22 2.08
N GLY A 290 -9.96 -4.44 2.53
CA GLY A 290 -9.63 -5.47 3.51
C GLY A 290 -8.21 -5.97 3.34
N VAL A 291 -7.89 -7.11 3.96
CA VAL A 291 -6.50 -7.54 4.20
C VAL A 291 -6.28 -8.95 3.68
N GLY A 292 -5.04 -9.32 3.40
CA GLY A 292 -4.72 -10.69 2.94
C GLY A 292 -5.02 -10.92 1.45
N TRP A 293 -4.93 -9.89 0.62
CA TRP A 293 -5.13 -10.01 -0.83
C TRP A 293 -3.91 -9.54 -1.59
N TYR A 294 -3.59 -10.26 -2.66
CA TYR A 294 -2.66 -9.78 -3.66
C TYR A 294 -3.35 -8.83 -4.66
N THR A 295 -2.54 -8.25 -5.53
CA THR A 295 -2.96 -7.40 -6.63
C THR A 295 -3.88 -8.14 -7.60
N LEU A 296 -4.67 -7.38 -8.36
CA LEU A 296 -5.56 -7.92 -9.39
C LEU A 296 -4.77 -8.56 -10.52
N GLU A 297 -5.05 -9.82 -10.80
CA GLU A 297 -4.57 -10.54 -11.97
C GLU A 297 -5.66 -10.63 -13.05
N VAL A 298 -5.23 -10.61 -14.30
CA VAL A 298 -6.11 -10.62 -15.48
C VAL A 298 -5.53 -11.57 -16.53
N SER A 299 -6.37 -12.45 -17.06
CA SER A 299 -6.05 -13.30 -18.21
C SER A 299 -7.27 -13.44 -19.12
N GLY A 300 -7.19 -12.86 -20.32
CA GLY A 300 -8.35 -12.72 -21.20
C GLY A 300 -9.48 -11.94 -20.52
N ASN A 301 -10.63 -12.60 -20.34
CA ASN A 301 -11.78 -12.02 -19.64
C ASN A 301 -11.83 -12.40 -18.15
N LEU A 302 -10.96 -13.30 -17.68
CA LEU A 302 -10.91 -13.70 -16.28
C LEU A 302 -10.12 -12.69 -15.47
N LYS A 303 -10.65 -12.36 -14.30
CA LYS A 303 -10.07 -11.41 -13.35
C LYS A 303 -10.19 -11.99 -11.96
N TRP A 304 -9.12 -11.94 -11.18
CA TRP A 304 -9.12 -12.50 -9.83
C TRP A 304 -8.09 -11.85 -8.93
N ARG A 305 -8.24 -12.10 -7.62
CA ARG A 305 -7.20 -11.83 -6.63
C ARG A 305 -6.92 -13.07 -5.83
N TRP A 306 -5.64 -13.33 -5.61
CA TRP A 306 -5.19 -14.37 -4.70
C TRP A 306 -5.31 -13.91 -3.24
N THR A 307 -5.70 -14.83 -2.37
CA THR A 307 -5.54 -14.68 -0.91
C THR A 307 -4.09 -14.95 -0.48
N GLY A 308 -3.63 -14.25 0.55
CA GLY A 308 -2.31 -14.38 1.17
C GLY A 308 -1.66 -13.03 1.52
N PRO A 309 -0.42 -13.00 2.05
CA PRO A 309 0.45 -14.14 2.39
C PRO A 309 0.07 -14.88 3.67
N GLY A 310 -0.81 -14.30 4.49
CA GLY A 310 -1.33 -14.94 5.69
C GLY A 310 -2.45 -15.94 5.39
N THR A 311 -2.91 -16.63 6.42
CA THR A 311 -4.00 -17.61 6.34
C THR A 311 -5.40 -17.00 6.43
N THR A 312 -5.50 -15.70 6.68
CA THR A 312 -6.76 -14.97 6.80
C THR A 312 -6.81 -13.85 5.78
N SER A 313 -7.88 -13.80 5.00
CA SER A 313 -8.16 -12.70 4.09
C SER A 313 -9.54 -12.14 4.38
N THR A 314 -9.68 -10.82 4.46
CA THR A 314 -10.94 -10.17 4.81
C THR A 314 -11.35 -9.18 3.75
N ILE A 315 -12.64 -9.03 3.50
CA ILE A 315 -13.19 -8.00 2.63
C ILE A 315 -14.41 -7.36 3.29
N TYR A 316 -14.50 -6.04 3.24
CA TYR A 316 -15.65 -5.26 3.65
C TYR A 316 -16.48 -4.95 2.41
N LEU A 317 -17.71 -5.44 2.44
CA LEU A 317 -18.73 -5.18 1.44
C LEU A 317 -19.68 -4.07 1.95
N PRO A 318 -20.29 -3.31 1.04
CA PRO A 318 -21.28 -2.30 1.39
C PRO A 318 -22.46 -2.86 2.22
N PRO A 319 -23.19 -2.00 2.94
CA PRO A 319 -24.44 -2.38 3.57
C PRO A 319 -25.50 -2.75 2.51
N LEU A 320 -26.42 -3.65 2.86
CA LEU A 320 -27.59 -4.01 2.06
C LEU A 320 -28.84 -3.36 2.66
N ALA A 321 -29.65 -2.72 1.82
CA ALA A 321 -30.96 -2.24 2.21
C ALA A 321 -31.96 -3.41 2.16
N ARG A 322 -32.26 -4.03 3.31
CA ARG A 322 -33.16 -5.18 3.37
C ARG A 322 -34.06 -5.20 4.62
N PRO A 323 -35.16 -5.98 4.61
CA PRO A 323 -35.90 -6.28 5.82
C PRO A 323 -35.01 -7.03 6.83
N HIS A 324 -35.13 -6.68 8.12
CA HIS A 324 -34.28 -7.25 9.19
C HIS A 324 -34.36 -8.77 9.29
N GLU A 325 -35.43 -9.39 8.80
CA GLU A 325 -35.71 -10.83 8.94
C GLU A 325 -35.25 -11.68 7.74
N CYS A 326 -34.77 -11.05 6.65
CA CYS A 326 -34.42 -11.80 5.44
C CYS A 326 -33.06 -12.52 5.56
N GLU A 327 -33.06 -13.82 5.25
CA GLU A 327 -31.84 -14.56 4.95
C GLU A 327 -31.23 -14.12 3.61
N LEU A 328 -29.90 -14.19 3.53
CA LEU A 328 -29.18 -13.93 2.29
C LEU A 328 -28.54 -15.21 1.77
N ALA A 329 -28.47 -15.34 0.45
CA ALA A 329 -27.63 -16.33 -0.21
C ALA A 329 -26.29 -15.67 -0.56
N LEU A 330 -25.19 -16.28 -0.13
CA LEU A 330 -23.83 -15.92 -0.52
C LEU A 330 -23.35 -16.93 -1.56
N LYS A 331 -22.85 -16.43 -2.69
CA LYS A 331 -22.16 -17.21 -3.72
C LYS A 331 -20.78 -16.64 -3.96
N ILE A 332 -19.79 -17.50 -4.08
CA ILE A 332 -18.40 -17.11 -4.28
C ILE A 332 -17.80 -17.98 -5.37
N THR A 333 -17.15 -17.34 -6.32
CA THR A 333 -16.47 -17.99 -7.44
C THR A 333 -14.97 -18.03 -7.17
N ILE A 334 -14.42 -19.25 -7.11
CA ILE A 334 -13.00 -19.53 -6.93
C ILE A 334 -12.48 -20.16 -8.23
N LEU A 335 -11.60 -19.45 -8.93
CA LEU A 335 -11.02 -19.91 -10.19
C LEU A 335 -9.91 -20.95 -9.97
N TRP A 336 -9.08 -20.72 -8.95
CA TRP A 336 -7.95 -21.60 -8.62
C TRP A 336 -7.75 -21.73 -7.12
N VAL A 337 -7.14 -22.85 -6.73
CA VAL A 337 -6.81 -23.19 -5.35
C VAL A 337 -5.36 -23.68 -5.36
N ALA A 338 -4.54 -23.14 -4.47
CA ALA A 338 -3.12 -23.51 -4.40
C ALA A 338 -2.92 -25.00 -4.04
N ALA A 339 -3.78 -25.59 -3.21
CA ALA A 339 -3.84 -27.04 -2.98
C ALA A 339 -5.22 -27.49 -2.47
N PRO A 340 -5.63 -28.76 -2.72
CA PRO A 340 -6.94 -29.25 -2.30
C PRO A 340 -7.22 -29.12 -0.79
N ASP A 341 -6.20 -29.31 0.07
CA ASP A 341 -6.36 -29.19 1.52
C ASP A 341 -6.70 -27.76 1.97
N ILE A 342 -6.24 -26.75 1.23
CA ILE A 342 -6.55 -25.34 1.47
C ILE A 342 -8.04 -25.09 1.26
N LEU A 343 -8.61 -25.57 0.15
CA LEU A 343 -10.05 -25.46 -0.11
C LEU A 343 -10.89 -26.21 0.93
N HIS A 344 -10.46 -27.43 1.30
CA HIS A 344 -11.17 -28.22 2.32
C HIS A 344 -11.20 -27.50 3.68
N SER A 345 -10.11 -26.82 4.04
CA SER A 345 -9.99 -26.07 5.29
C SER A 345 -10.74 -24.74 5.30
N LEU A 346 -11.20 -24.24 4.15
CA LEU A 346 -11.77 -22.91 3.99
C LEU A 346 -12.93 -22.65 4.96
N LEU A 347 -12.76 -21.75 5.92
CA LEU A 347 -13.84 -21.21 6.72
C LEU A 347 -14.22 -19.85 6.18
N ILE A 348 -15.53 -19.65 5.96
CA ILE A 348 -16.07 -18.39 5.50
C ILE A 348 -16.87 -17.81 6.66
N ARG A 349 -16.47 -16.63 7.13
CA ARG A 349 -17.18 -15.93 8.20
C ARG A 349 -17.82 -14.67 7.67
N VAL A 350 -19.05 -14.42 8.09
CA VAL A 350 -19.76 -13.17 7.86
C VAL A 350 -19.88 -12.47 9.21
N ASN A 351 -19.10 -11.41 9.39
CA ASN A 351 -18.83 -10.79 10.69
C ASN A 351 -18.37 -11.88 11.69
N ASN A 352 -19.17 -12.15 12.72
CA ASN A 352 -18.88 -13.13 13.76
C ASN A 352 -19.50 -14.51 13.51
N PHE A 353 -20.24 -14.69 12.40
CA PHE A 353 -20.92 -15.94 12.09
C PHE A 353 -20.10 -16.78 11.11
N THR A 354 -19.87 -18.06 11.41
CA THR A 354 -19.22 -19.00 10.49
C THR A 354 -20.28 -19.66 9.61
N MET A 355 -20.19 -19.43 8.31
CA MET A 355 -21.17 -19.91 7.33
C MET A 355 -21.02 -21.40 7.06
N VAL A 356 -22.14 -22.12 7.08
CA VAL A 356 -22.20 -23.48 6.52
C VAL A 356 -22.18 -23.38 5.00
N LYS A 357 -21.11 -23.91 4.40
CA LYS A 357 -20.86 -23.83 2.97
C LYS A 357 -21.20 -25.12 2.24
N ARG A 358 -21.71 -25.02 1.02
CA ARG A 358 -21.79 -26.08 0.01
C ARG A 358 -20.84 -25.76 -1.12
N GLN A 359 -20.23 -26.79 -1.69
CA GLN A 359 -19.32 -26.67 -2.81
C GLN A 359 -19.94 -27.34 -4.04
N SER A 360 -19.83 -26.69 -5.19
CA SER A 360 -20.16 -27.24 -6.50
C SER A 360 -19.11 -26.80 -7.53
N ILE A 361 -19.20 -27.37 -8.74
CA ILE A 361 -18.35 -27.00 -9.88
C ILE A 361 -19.24 -26.23 -10.87
N GLY A 362 -18.80 -25.04 -11.25
CA GLY A 362 -19.47 -24.20 -12.24
C GLY A 362 -19.32 -24.70 -13.66
N SER A 363 -20.01 -24.06 -14.61
CA SER A 363 -20.07 -24.52 -16.00
C SER A 363 -18.71 -24.44 -16.73
N ASN A 364 -17.79 -23.60 -16.26
CA ASN A 364 -16.46 -23.45 -16.87
C ASN A 364 -15.35 -24.13 -16.03
N GLY A 365 -15.73 -25.00 -15.07
CA GLY A 365 -14.79 -25.74 -14.23
C GLY A 365 -14.34 -25.02 -12.96
N GLU A 366 -14.82 -23.80 -12.73
CA GLU A 366 -14.58 -23.03 -11.51
C GLU A 366 -15.21 -23.67 -10.27
N THR A 367 -14.62 -23.47 -9.10
CA THR A 367 -15.21 -23.91 -7.84
C THR A 367 -16.20 -22.86 -7.36
N MET A 368 -17.44 -23.28 -7.11
CA MET A 368 -18.50 -22.44 -6.58
C MET A 368 -18.74 -22.78 -5.12
N ILE A 369 -18.69 -21.77 -4.25
CA ILE A 369 -19.05 -21.90 -2.84
C ILE A 369 -20.35 -21.15 -2.59
N GLU A 370 -21.34 -21.86 -2.06
CA GLU A 370 -22.65 -21.29 -1.72
C GLU A 370 -22.96 -21.48 -0.23
N GLY A 371 -23.66 -20.52 0.36
CA GLY A 371 -24.18 -20.68 1.71
C GLY A 371 -25.28 -19.68 2.03
N THR A 372 -25.90 -19.87 3.19
CA THR A 372 -26.95 -18.98 3.69
C THR A 372 -26.39 -18.16 4.85
N ILE A 373 -26.63 -16.85 4.81
CA ILE A 373 -26.31 -15.92 5.88
C ILE A 373 -27.63 -15.63 6.62
N PRO A 374 -27.76 -16.03 7.90
CA PRO A 374 -28.95 -15.73 8.66
C PRO A 374 -29.02 -14.23 8.98
N ALA A 375 -30.24 -13.72 9.14
CA ALA A 375 -30.51 -12.34 9.52
C ALA A 375 -29.65 -11.87 10.73
N ALA A 376 -29.52 -12.72 11.75
CA ALA A 376 -28.78 -12.43 12.98
C ALA A 376 -27.25 -12.29 12.81
N ALA A 377 -26.68 -12.79 11.71
CA ALA A 377 -25.25 -12.67 11.42
C ALA A 377 -24.88 -11.31 10.80
N LEU A 378 -25.89 -10.58 10.32
CA LEU A 378 -25.71 -9.38 9.55
C LEU A 378 -25.78 -8.17 10.48
N PRO A 379 -25.01 -7.11 10.18
CA PRO A 379 -25.00 -5.94 11.03
C PRO A 379 -26.24 -5.09 10.73
N ASP A 380 -26.47 -4.03 11.51
CA ASP A 380 -27.55 -3.07 11.23
C ASP A 380 -27.49 -2.60 9.77
N ASN A 381 -28.63 -2.20 9.18
CA ASN A 381 -28.78 -1.85 7.75
C ASN A 381 -27.85 -0.74 7.23
N HIS A 382 -27.02 -0.18 8.10
CA HIS A 382 -26.07 0.89 7.84
C HIS A 382 -24.60 0.49 8.11
N LYS A 383 -24.31 -0.77 8.39
CA LYS A 383 -22.93 -1.23 8.67
C LYS A 383 -22.42 -2.10 7.51
N PRO A 384 -21.15 -1.97 7.14
CA PRO A 384 -20.55 -2.83 6.12
C PRO A 384 -20.55 -4.28 6.57
N ILE A 385 -20.71 -5.21 5.61
CA ILE A 385 -20.63 -6.64 5.84
C ILE A 385 -19.17 -7.06 5.73
N GLN A 386 -18.58 -7.58 6.80
CA GLN A 386 -17.24 -8.16 6.73
C GLN A 386 -17.32 -9.63 6.35
N LEU A 387 -16.65 -10.03 5.28
CA LEU A 387 -16.37 -11.43 4.98
C LEU A 387 -14.93 -11.77 5.37
N SER A 388 -14.72 -12.92 5.99
CA SER A 388 -13.40 -13.51 6.24
C SER A 388 -13.28 -14.85 5.54
N PHE A 389 -12.13 -15.08 4.93
CA PHE A 389 -11.71 -16.32 4.28
C PHE A 389 -10.49 -16.83 5.04
N ASP A 390 -10.70 -17.85 5.86
CA ASP A 390 -9.66 -18.44 6.69
C ASP A 390 -9.29 -19.82 6.13
N VAL A 391 -8.01 -20.05 5.90
CA VAL A 391 -7.46 -21.32 5.41
C VAL A 391 -6.40 -21.86 6.36
N ASN A 392 -6.08 -23.16 6.27
CA ASN A 392 -5.07 -23.79 7.13
C ASN A 392 -3.64 -23.31 6.84
N ARG A 393 -3.33 -22.99 5.59
CA ARG A 393 -2.01 -22.54 5.12
C ARG A 393 -2.09 -21.84 3.76
N THR A 394 -1.00 -21.22 3.36
CA THR A 394 -0.73 -20.71 2.01
C THR A 394 0.50 -21.40 1.43
N ILE A 395 0.64 -21.44 0.11
CA ILE A 395 1.76 -22.12 -0.58
C ILE A 395 2.57 -21.10 -1.37
N PRO A 396 3.91 -21.09 -1.24
CA PRO A 396 4.76 -20.26 -2.09
C PRO A 396 4.54 -20.53 -3.58
N ASP A 397 4.39 -19.47 -4.38
CA ASP A 397 4.12 -19.52 -5.81
C ASP A 397 5.21 -20.30 -6.57
N GLU A 398 6.46 -20.23 -6.10
CA GLU A 398 7.61 -21.00 -6.60
C GLU A 398 7.41 -22.52 -6.54
N VAL A 399 6.62 -22.99 -5.57
CA VAL A 399 6.26 -24.42 -5.43
C VAL A 399 5.20 -24.81 -6.46
N LEU A 400 4.32 -23.87 -6.82
CA LEU A 400 3.24 -24.09 -7.79
C LEU A 400 3.73 -23.93 -9.24
N ALA A 401 4.61 -22.96 -9.47
CA ALA A 401 5.19 -22.62 -10.76
C ALA A 401 6.70 -22.28 -10.59
N PRO A 402 7.58 -23.30 -10.64
CA PRO A 402 9.02 -23.08 -10.53
C PRO A 402 9.52 -22.11 -11.61
N GLY A 403 10.10 -20.97 -11.19
CA GLY A 403 10.60 -19.91 -12.07
C GLY A 403 9.71 -18.66 -12.16
N ALA A 404 8.53 -18.65 -11.52
CA ALA A 404 7.81 -17.42 -11.25
C ALA A 404 8.61 -16.61 -10.22
N GLY A 405 9.34 -15.57 -10.64
CA GLY A 405 10.24 -14.77 -9.80
C GLY A 405 9.58 -13.93 -8.70
N ASN A 406 8.38 -14.30 -8.25
CA ASN A 406 7.60 -13.58 -7.25
C ASN A 406 7.48 -14.41 -5.96
N HIS A 407 8.06 -13.94 -4.86
CA HIS A 407 7.98 -14.53 -3.51
C HIS A 407 6.58 -14.38 -2.87
N ARG A 408 5.53 -14.87 -3.53
CA ARG A 408 4.13 -14.83 -3.02
C ARG A 408 3.77 -16.14 -2.37
N SER A 409 3.03 -16.12 -1.27
CA SER A 409 2.38 -17.31 -0.71
C SER A 409 0.87 -17.25 -0.96
N LEU A 410 0.36 -18.16 -1.78
CA LEU A 410 -0.99 -18.14 -2.36
C LEU A 410 -1.94 -19.12 -1.65
N GLY A 411 -3.20 -18.72 -1.49
CA GLY A 411 -4.29 -19.58 -1.00
C GLY A 411 -5.32 -19.89 -2.07
N LEU A 412 -6.28 -18.99 -2.27
CA LEU A 412 -7.44 -19.11 -3.15
C LEU A 412 -7.46 -17.94 -4.14
N ALA A 413 -7.78 -18.19 -5.41
CA ALA A 413 -7.97 -17.17 -6.42
C ALA A 413 -9.47 -16.89 -6.61
N LEU A 414 -9.96 -15.78 -6.05
CA LEU A 414 -11.37 -15.41 -6.11
C LEU A 414 -11.63 -14.41 -7.23
N SER A 415 -12.71 -14.61 -7.97
CA SER A 415 -13.11 -13.73 -9.08
C SER A 415 -14.40 -12.97 -8.80
N GLN A 416 -15.31 -13.54 -8.01
CA GLN A 416 -16.63 -12.95 -7.79
C GLN A 416 -17.21 -13.31 -6.41
N ILE A 417 -17.93 -12.36 -5.82
CA ILE A 417 -18.80 -12.57 -4.66
C ILE A 417 -20.17 -12.01 -5.01
N GLU A 418 -21.22 -12.80 -4.82
CA GLU A 418 -22.61 -12.36 -4.94
C GLU A 418 -23.33 -12.57 -3.61
N ILE A 419 -24.07 -11.56 -3.16
CA ILE A 419 -24.97 -11.65 -2.03
C ILE A 419 -26.35 -11.19 -2.48
N ILE A 420 -27.33 -12.08 -2.43
CA ILE A 420 -28.70 -11.79 -2.86
C ILE A 420 -29.69 -12.15 -1.75
N THR A 421 -30.82 -11.45 -1.67
CA THR A 421 -31.92 -11.85 -0.78
C THR A 421 -32.45 -13.21 -1.18
N LYS A 422 -32.50 -14.15 -0.23
CA LYS A 422 -33.09 -15.47 -0.46
C LYS A 422 -34.61 -15.31 -0.46
N ARG A 423 -35.25 -15.42 -1.62
CA ARG A 423 -36.71 -15.47 -1.69
C ARG A 423 -37.16 -16.76 -1.02
N THR A 424 -37.87 -16.66 0.10
CA THR A 424 -38.60 -17.79 0.66
C THR A 424 -39.70 -18.16 -0.34
N ASN A 425 -39.64 -19.35 -0.93
CA ASN A 425 -40.77 -19.86 -1.68
C ASN A 425 -41.94 -20.03 -0.70
N PRO A 426 -43.13 -19.48 -0.98
CA PRO A 426 -44.30 -19.65 -0.12
C PRO A 426 -44.78 -21.10 0.00
N SER A 427 -44.13 -22.06 -0.68
CA SER A 427 -44.40 -23.49 -0.58
C SER A 427 -43.69 -24.21 0.58
N ASP A 428 -42.67 -23.59 1.21
CA ASP A 428 -41.92 -24.22 2.32
C ASP A 428 -42.48 -23.87 3.71
N ALA A 429 -43.57 -23.09 3.75
CA ALA A 429 -44.31 -22.74 4.95
C ALA A 429 -45.71 -23.37 4.93
N ARG A 430 -45.80 -24.70 4.91
CA ARG A 430 -47.00 -25.44 5.30
C ARG A 430 -46.67 -26.74 6.00
#